data_AF-A0A354ICW3-F1
#
_entry.id   AF-A0A354ICW3-F1
#
_cell.length_a   1.000
_cell.length_b   1.000
_cell.length_c   1.000
_cell.angle_alpha   90.00
_cell.angle_beta   90.00
_cell.angle_gamma   90.00
#
_symmetry.space_group_name_H-M   'P 1'
#
loop_
_entity.id
_entity.type
_entity.pdbx_description
1 polymer ?
#
loop_
_entity_poly.entity_id
_entity_poly.type
_entity_poly.pdbx_seq_one_letter_code
_entity_poly.pdbx_strand_id
1 'polypeptide(L)'
;MKKKIVRIMMVFVILIGVISAQASLDVQAASYQKNSIIGGKKITSFKTYYNKVLKKQYGTFKRKQTGTMHNWNDKWMQIGGVMGVAVQDFDSDGKKEMMVCVAEKLNDGENSKIILQMYEKEKSGIKLTSELRFNPYYDRTEVDFASDITLSAAQSVEASFIVNFIKRGKKRFIVCEEHQCQQTFADGSGRDYWLIEYKNNRFSYISSFTQTGGGSSDFVYTVFTVKNGKTKTKQVYYSEDTNQKGKYRTYDTAIKKYFEKYNIKLNRNARFNVEVSGKRILLADKRNAQLFSFYNKRIKDDWKKGVYKFCATVKGLDNLK
;
A
#
# COMPACT_ATOMS: atom_id res chain seq x y z
N MET A 1 27.42 -22.51 37.93
CA MET A 1 28.04 -21.98 36.68
C MET A 1 27.17 -22.05 35.43
N LYS A 2 26.34 -23.08 35.21
CA LYS A 2 25.55 -23.25 33.97
C LYS A 2 24.52 -22.13 33.66
N LYS A 3 23.94 -21.46 34.66
CA LYS A 3 22.94 -20.37 34.46
C LYS A 3 23.53 -19.04 33.92
N LYS A 4 24.82 -18.76 34.12
CA LYS A 4 25.46 -17.52 33.62
C LYS A 4 25.79 -17.59 32.13
N ILE A 5 26.15 -18.78 31.61
CA ILE A 5 26.51 -18.98 30.20
C ILE A 5 25.27 -18.87 29.29
N VAL A 6 24.12 -19.37 29.74
CA VAL A 6 22.85 -19.26 28.98
C VAL A 6 22.40 -17.80 28.81
N ARG A 7 22.59 -16.94 29.83
CA ARG A 7 22.25 -15.51 29.73
C ARG A 7 23.16 -14.75 28.76
N ILE A 8 24.44 -15.11 28.67
CA ILE A 8 25.38 -14.46 27.75
C ILE A 8 25.10 -14.85 26.29
N MET A 9 24.79 -16.14 26.02
CA MET A 9 24.38 -16.58 24.68
C MET A 9 23.06 -15.93 24.22
N MET A 10 22.07 -15.80 25.11
CA MET A 10 20.77 -15.21 24.75
C MET A 10 20.89 -13.71 24.41
N VAL A 11 21.76 -12.97 25.12
CA VAL A 11 22.07 -11.57 24.79
C VAL A 11 22.83 -11.45 23.47
N PHE A 12 23.76 -12.37 23.18
CA PHE A 12 24.50 -12.38 21.91
C PHE A 12 23.60 -12.67 20.70
N VAL A 13 22.65 -13.60 20.81
CA VAL A 13 21.70 -13.93 19.72
C VAL A 13 20.75 -12.76 19.43
N ILE A 14 20.27 -12.06 20.48
CA ILE A 14 19.45 -10.86 20.31
C ILE A 14 20.26 -9.72 19.68
N LEU A 15 21.52 -9.53 20.09
CA LEU A 15 22.38 -8.47 19.54
C LEU A 15 22.71 -8.73 18.06
N ILE A 16 23.03 -9.97 17.69
CA ILE A 16 23.31 -10.36 16.29
C ILE A 16 22.05 -10.22 15.42
N GLY A 17 20.87 -10.62 15.92
CA GLY A 17 19.59 -10.46 15.20
C GLY A 17 19.14 -8.99 15.04
N VAL A 18 19.49 -8.11 15.98
CA VAL A 18 19.23 -6.67 15.86
C VAL A 18 20.18 -6.03 14.85
N ILE A 19 21.46 -6.45 14.83
CA ILE A 19 22.46 -5.97 13.88
C ILE A 19 22.13 -6.44 12.45
N SER A 20 21.64 -7.66 12.24
CA SER A 20 21.30 -8.18 10.91
C SER A 20 20.03 -7.56 10.30
N ALA A 21 19.02 -7.24 11.12
CA ALA A 21 17.82 -6.55 10.66
C ALA A 21 18.05 -5.05 10.38
N GLN A 22 18.95 -4.41 11.14
CA GLN A 22 19.36 -3.04 10.87
C GLN A 22 20.25 -3.00 9.60
N ALA A 23 21.17 -3.96 9.44
CA ALA A 23 21.99 -4.10 8.25
C ALA A 23 21.17 -4.41 6.99
N SER A 24 20.08 -5.19 7.04
CA SER A 24 19.23 -5.43 5.86
C SER A 24 18.43 -4.19 5.44
N LEU A 25 18.04 -3.35 6.40
CA LEU A 25 17.40 -2.05 6.14
C LEU A 25 18.40 -1.00 5.63
N ASP A 26 19.63 -1.02 6.12
CA ASP A 26 20.70 -0.10 5.72
C ASP A 26 21.33 -0.49 4.37
N VAL A 27 21.39 -1.80 4.05
CA VAL A 27 21.76 -2.32 2.72
C VAL A 27 20.70 -2.00 1.67
N GLN A 28 19.40 -1.99 2.03
CA GLN A 28 18.37 -1.45 1.13
C GLN A 28 18.55 0.06 0.91
N ALA A 29 18.85 0.84 1.95
CA ALA A 29 19.05 2.28 1.83
C ALA A 29 20.30 2.69 1.00
N ALA A 30 21.37 1.88 1.02
CA ALA A 30 22.62 2.17 0.31
C ALA A 30 22.55 1.97 -1.23
N SER A 31 21.51 1.31 -1.75
CA SER A 31 21.43 0.90 -3.17
C SER A 31 20.72 1.87 -4.12
N TYR A 32 20.11 2.95 -3.63
CA TYR A 32 19.23 3.82 -4.43
C TYR A 32 19.89 5.10 -4.98
N GLN A 33 21.13 5.03 -5.45
CA GLN A 33 21.75 6.16 -6.14
C GLN A 33 21.58 6.07 -7.66
N LYS A 34 20.40 6.46 -8.16
CA LYS A 34 20.21 6.72 -9.59
C LYS A 34 20.12 8.23 -9.83
N ASN A 35 21.28 8.86 -10.03
CA ASN A 35 21.35 10.27 -10.43
C ASN A 35 20.85 10.44 -11.87
N SER A 36 20.04 11.47 -12.12
CA SER A 36 19.45 11.73 -13.44
C SER A 36 20.22 12.78 -14.22
N ILE A 37 21.15 12.31 -15.05
CA ILE A 37 21.80 13.10 -16.09
C ILE A 37 21.23 12.63 -17.44
N ILE A 38 20.71 13.54 -18.25
CA ILE A 38 20.30 13.26 -19.64
C ILE A 38 21.03 14.23 -20.55
N GLY A 39 21.83 13.71 -21.49
CA GLY A 39 22.60 14.52 -22.45
C GLY A 39 23.56 15.50 -21.78
N GLY A 40 24.23 15.08 -20.70
CA GLY A 40 25.16 15.91 -19.92
C GLY A 40 24.51 16.97 -19.03
N LYS A 41 23.18 17.15 -19.10
CA LYS A 41 22.45 18.13 -18.27
C LYS A 41 21.74 17.46 -17.10
N LYS A 42 21.92 18.05 -15.92
CA LYS A 42 21.28 17.68 -14.67
C LYS A 42 19.78 18.04 -14.70
N ILE A 43 18.92 17.09 -14.35
CA ILE A 43 17.47 17.31 -14.28
C ILE A 43 17.08 17.80 -12.88
N THR A 44 16.47 18.98 -12.79
CA THR A 44 16.04 19.61 -11.52
C THR A 44 14.53 19.82 -11.41
N SER A 45 13.79 19.60 -12.50
CA SER A 45 12.33 19.70 -12.54
C SER A 45 11.70 18.32 -12.47
N PHE A 46 10.77 18.13 -11.53
CA PHE A 46 10.01 16.88 -11.38
C PHE A 46 9.21 16.55 -12.65
N LYS A 47 8.61 17.55 -13.28
CA LYS A 47 7.89 17.38 -14.55
C LYS A 47 8.80 16.82 -15.64
N THR A 48 10.03 17.33 -15.75
CA THR A 48 11.01 16.84 -16.73
C THR A 48 11.49 15.44 -16.39
N TYR A 49 11.81 15.17 -15.12
CA TYR A 49 12.24 13.86 -14.67
C TYR A 49 11.17 12.80 -14.91
N TYR A 50 9.93 13.09 -14.53
CA TYR A 50 8.79 12.21 -14.77
C TYR A 50 8.63 11.88 -16.27
N ASN A 51 8.64 12.89 -17.14
CA ASN A 51 8.40 12.66 -18.57
C ASN A 51 9.59 11.99 -19.28
N LYS A 52 10.84 12.32 -18.92
CA LYS A 52 12.03 11.82 -19.63
C LYS A 52 12.64 10.55 -19.02
N VAL A 53 12.48 10.35 -17.72
CA VAL A 53 13.06 9.21 -16.98
C VAL A 53 11.97 8.21 -16.65
N LEU A 54 10.98 8.59 -15.83
CA LEU A 54 10.04 7.61 -15.27
C LEU A 54 9.09 7.03 -16.32
N LYS A 55 8.51 7.86 -17.18
CA LYS A 55 7.68 7.38 -18.28
C LYS A 55 8.45 6.49 -19.26
N LYS A 56 9.74 6.77 -19.48
CA LYS A 56 10.58 5.93 -20.35
C LYS A 56 10.90 4.59 -19.67
N GLN A 57 11.17 4.61 -18.38
CA GLN A 57 11.53 3.41 -17.60
C GLN A 57 10.33 2.48 -17.39
N TYR A 58 9.19 3.03 -16.98
CA TYR A 58 8.04 2.23 -16.57
C TYR A 58 6.89 2.23 -17.58
N GLY A 59 6.84 3.20 -18.50
CA GLY A 59 5.64 3.47 -19.29
C GLY A 59 4.58 4.21 -18.48
N THR A 60 3.37 4.33 -19.05
CA THR A 60 2.20 4.92 -18.38
C THR A 60 1.13 3.85 -18.24
N PHE A 61 0.56 3.69 -17.06
CA PHE A 61 -0.54 2.76 -16.85
C PHE A 61 -1.78 3.23 -17.59
N LYS A 62 -2.45 2.33 -18.32
CA LYS A 62 -3.67 2.67 -19.07
C LYS A 62 -4.81 2.96 -18.09
N ARG A 63 -5.27 4.22 -18.05
CA ARG A 63 -6.20 4.74 -17.03
C ARG A 63 -7.56 4.07 -16.98
N LYS A 64 -8.08 3.66 -18.13
CA LYS A 64 -9.38 2.98 -18.25
C LYS A 64 -9.19 1.76 -19.13
N GLN A 65 -9.54 0.61 -18.60
CA GLN A 65 -9.44 -0.67 -19.28
C GLN A 65 -10.74 -1.42 -19.06
N THR A 66 -11.15 -2.20 -20.05
CA THR A 66 -12.28 -3.11 -19.95
C THR A 66 -11.91 -4.41 -20.61
N GLY A 67 -12.39 -5.50 -20.07
CA GLY A 67 -12.06 -6.84 -20.53
C GLY A 67 -13.15 -7.83 -20.21
N THR A 68 -13.06 -9.00 -20.82
CA THR A 68 -13.96 -10.12 -20.60
C THR A 68 -13.13 -11.31 -20.18
N MET A 69 -13.59 -12.04 -19.17
CA MET A 69 -13.05 -13.32 -18.73
C MET A 69 -14.12 -14.39 -18.87
N HIS A 70 -13.73 -15.54 -19.38
CA HIS A 70 -14.46 -16.80 -19.44
C HIS A 70 -13.91 -17.82 -18.42
N ASN A 71 -12.62 -17.70 -18.08
CA ASN A 71 -11.94 -18.52 -17.08
C ASN A 71 -10.84 -17.71 -16.35
N TRP A 72 -10.19 -18.32 -15.35
CA TRP A 72 -9.18 -17.69 -14.50
C TRP A 72 -7.92 -17.20 -15.23
N ASN A 73 -7.62 -17.72 -16.42
CA ASN A 73 -6.38 -17.43 -17.14
C ASN A 73 -6.55 -16.36 -18.22
N ASP A 74 -7.78 -15.86 -18.41
CA ASP A 74 -8.06 -14.88 -19.46
C ASP A 74 -7.44 -13.52 -19.14
N LYS A 75 -6.33 -13.23 -19.84
CA LYS A 75 -5.57 -11.99 -19.69
C LYS A 75 -6.32 -10.86 -20.37
N TRP A 76 -6.77 -9.88 -19.59
CA TRP A 76 -7.56 -8.76 -20.09
C TRP A 76 -7.01 -7.38 -19.69
N MET A 77 -6.16 -7.33 -18.66
CA MET A 77 -5.63 -6.08 -18.12
C MET A 77 -4.14 -5.89 -18.44
N GLN A 78 -3.77 -4.70 -18.89
CA GLN A 78 -2.38 -4.26 -18.92
C GLN A 78 -1.97 -3.80 -17.52
N ILE A 79 -0.95 -4.46 -16.97
CA ILE A 79 -0.58 -4.35 -15.54
C ILE A 79 0.64 -3.49 -15.24
N GLY A 80 1.28 -2.87 -16.25
CA GLY A 80 2.53 -2.12 -16.06
C GLY A 80 2.37 -0.61 -16.20
N GLY A 81 3.18 0.12 -15.44
CA GLY A 81 3.49 1.53 -15.67
C GLY A 81 3.16 2.46 -14.53
N VAL A 82 3.44 3.76 -14.74
CA VAL A 82 3.16 4.77 -13.72
C VAL A 82 1.65 4.98 -13.61
N MET A 83 1.11 4.78 -12.41
CA MET A 83 -0.32 4.88 -12.12
C MET A 83 -0.72 6.27 -11.62
N GLY A 84 0.15 6.98 -10.91
CA GLY A 84 -0.12 8.33 -10.42
C GLY A 84 1.10 9.03 -9.88
N VAL A 85 1.04 10.37 -9.81
CA VAL A 85 2.15 11.21 -9.34
C VAL A 85 1.64 12.40 -8.51
N ALA A 86 2.24 12.63 -7.35
CA ALA A 86 1.90 13.75 -6.49
C ALA A 86 3.17 14.53 -6.12
N VAL A 87 3.10 15.86 -6.21
CA VAL A 87 4.20 16.76 -5.81
C VAL A 87 3.72 17.68 -4.69
N GLN A 88 4.27 17.50 -3.50
CA GLN A 88 3.90 18.27 -2.31
C GLN A 88 4.95 18.06 -1.21
N ASP A 89 4.83 18.84 -0.13
CA ASP A 89 5.60 18.68 1.10
C ASP A 89 5.01 17.51 1.94
N PHE A 90 5.71 16.37 1.94
CA PHE A 90 5.31 15.13 2.60
C PHE A 90 5.80 15.01 4.05
N ASP A 91 6.91 15.67 4.41
CA ASP A 91 7.56 15.55 5.73
C ASP A 91 7.50 16.83 6.59
N SER A 92 6.94 17.90 6.03
CA SER A 92 6.83 19.24 6.63
C SER A 92 8.14 20.01 6.78
N ASP A 93 9.15 19.75 5.94
CA ASP A 93 10.38 20.55 5.89
C ASP A 93 10.27 21.84 5.04
N GLY A 94 9.13 22.04 4.38
CA GLY A 94 8.84 23.19 3.52
C GLY A 94 9.33 23.06 2.07
N LYS A 95 10.04 21.99 1.73
CA LYS A 95 10.36 21.60 0.35
C LYS A 95 9.27 20.67 -0.17
N LYS A 96 9.29 20.43 -1.48
CA LYS A 96 8.35 19.53 -2.14
C LYS A 96 9.10 18.29 -2.59
N GLU A 97 8.49 17.14 -2.35
CA GLU A 97 8.91 15.84 -2.84
C GLU A 97 7.91 15.37 -3.91
N MET A 98 8.36 14.45 -4.75
CA MET A 98 7.51 13.79 -5.73
C MET A 98 7.30 12.33 -5.31
N MET A 99 6.06 11.98 -4.98
CA MET A 99 5.67 10.60 -4.78
C MET A 99 5.07 10.03 -6.06
N VAL A 100 5.49 8.83 -6.43
CA VAL A 100 5.05 8.13 -7.65
C VAL A 100 4.50 6.77 -7.24
N CYS A 101 3.31 6.43 -7.72
CA CYS A 101 2.75 5.08 -7.61
C CYS A 101 2.98 4.35 -8.94
N VAL A 102 3.69 3.22 -8.89
CA VAL A 102 4.09 2.44 -10.07
C VAL A 102 3.58 1.00 -9.92
N ALA A 103 3.02 0.46 -11.00
CA ALA A 103 2.86 -0.98 -11.15
C ALA A 103 4.08 -1.52 -11.91
N GLU A 104 5.01 -2.14 -11.18
CA GLU A 104 6.24 -2.69 -11.73
C GLU A 104 6.04 -4.18 -12.03
N LYS A 105 6.22 -4.56 -13.30
CA LYS A 105 6.08 -5.95 -13.76
C LYS A 105 7.09 -6.84 -13.06
N LEU A 106 6.62 -7.99 -12.59
CA LEU A 106 7.47 -9.07 -12.11
C LEU A 106 8.03 -9.85 -13.31
N ASN A 107 9.07 -10.66 -13.05
CA ASN A 107 9.75 -11.44 -14.08
C ASN A 107 8.86 -12.53 -14.71
N ASP A 108 7.73 -12.86 -14.08
CA ASP A 108 6.74 -13.78 -14.63
C ASP A 108 5.97 -13.19 -15.83
N GLY A 109 6.00 -11.87 -16.01
CA GLY A 109 5.27 -11.16 -17.06
C GLY A 109 3.75 -11.13 -16.88
N GLU A 110 3.22 -11.77 -15.85
CA GLU A 110 1.78 -11.95 -15.58
C GLU A 110 1.31 -11.14 -14.39
N ASN A 111 2.23 -10.76 -13.50
CA ASN A 111 1.93 -10.01 -12.30
C ASN A 111 2.76 -8.72 -12.24
N SER A 112 2.25 -7.76 -11.49
CA SER A 112 2.96 -6.52 -11.18
C SER A 112 2.79 -6.19 -9.71
N LYS A 113 3.88 -5.84 -9.04
CA LYS A 113 3.81 -5.28 -7.69
C LYS A 113 3.48 -3.80 -7.76
N ILE A 114 2.67 -3.33 -6.82
CA ILE A 114 2.40 -1.90 -6.67
C ILE A 114 3.44 -1.32 -5.71
N ILE A 115 4.08 -0.22 -6.12
CA ILE A 115 5.18 0.41 -5.41
C ILE A 115 4.93 1.91 -5.26
N LEU A 116 5.16 2.42 -4.06
CA LEU A 116 5.27 3.85 -3.78
C LEU A 116 6.75 4.24 -3.77
N GLN A 117 7.12 5.19 -4.62
CA GLN A 117 8.48 5.71 -4.74
C GLN A 117 8.49 7.20 -4.37
N MET A 118 9.45 7.62 -3.56
CA MET A 118 9.64 9.02 -3.18
C MET A 118 10.91 9.60 -3.80
N TYR A 119 10.79 10.78 -4.39
CA TYR A 119 11.89 11.48 -5.04
C TYR A 119 12.07 12.88 -4.47
N GLU A 120 13.33 13.25 -4.20
CA GLU A 120 13.71 14.57 -3.71
C GLU A 120 14.59 15.31 -4.71
N LYS A 121 14.62 16.65 -4.58
CA LYS A 121 15.57 17.50 -5.30
C LYS A 121 16.85 17.66 -4.47
N GLU A 122 17.98 17.28 -5.05
CA GLU A 122 19.32 17.51 -4.50
C GLU A 122 20.15 18.45 -5.40
N LYS A 123 21.30 18.90 -4.88
CA LYS A 123 22.30 19.66 -5.67
C LYS A 123 22.80 18.90 -6.91
N SER A 124 22.69 17.58 -6.97
CA SER A 124 23.12 16.71 -8.08
C SER A 124 22.00 16.29 -9.06
N GLY A 125 20.73 16.38 -8.68
CA GLY A 125 19.60 16.12 -9.57
C GLY A 125 18.32 15.84 -8.82
N ILE A 126 17.41 15.10 -9.43
CA ILE A 126 16.34 14.41 -8.71
C ILE A 126 16.81 12.98 -8.42
N LYS A 127 16.59 12.55 -7.18
CA LYS A 127 17.04 11.27 -6.65
C LYS A 127 15.86 10.51 -6.04
N LEU A 128 15.83 9.20 -6.25
CA LEU A 128 14.96 8.27 -5.53
C LEU A 128 15.48 8.12 -4.09
N THR A 129 14.73 8.57 -3.11
CA THR A 129 15.14 8.57 -1.69
C THR A 129 14.54 7.41 -0.92
N SER A 130 13.32 6.98 -1.28
CA SER A 130 12.69 5.85 -0.62
C SER A 130 11.73 5.11 -1.54
N GLU A 131 11.55 3.83 -1.25
CA GLU A 131 10.60 2.95 -1.91
C GLU A 131 9.85 2.12 -0.86
N LEU A 132 8.57 1.89 -1.08
CA LEU A 132 7.75 1.02 -0.25
C LEU A 132 6.79 0.22 -1.13
N ARG A 133 6.73 -1.10 -0.90
CA ARG A 133 5.69 -1.95 -1.51
C ARG A 133 4.34 -1.54 -0.95
N PHE A 134 3.32 -1.51 -1.80
CA PHE A 134 1.95 -1.26 -1.36
C PHE A 134 1.40 -2.55 -0.75
N ASN A 135 1.66 -2.79 0.53
CA ASN A 135 1.12 -3.90 1.28
C ASN A 135 0.88 -3.48 2.74
N PRO A 136 -0.12 -4.04 3.43
CA PRO A 136 -0.27 -3.79 4.84
C PRO A 136 0.91 -4.37 5.63
N TYR A 137 1.16 -3.80 6.79
CA TYR A 137 2.15 -4.37 7.70
C TYR A 137 1.57 -5.61 8.39
N TYR A 138 2.35 -6.69 8.36
CA TYR A 138 2.14 -7.89 9.17
C TYR A 138 3.40 -8.20 9.93
N ASP A 139 3.23 -8.79 11.12
CA ASP A 139 4.33 -9.47 11.78
C ASP A 139 4.54 -10.84 11.10
N ARG A 140 5.52 -10.91 10.19
CA ARG A 140 5.78 -12.08 9.33
C ARG A 140 6.21 -13.33 10.10
N THR A 141 6.50 -13.23 11.40
CA THR A 141 6.83 -14.39 12.22
C THR A 141 5.62 -15.27 12.55
N GLU A 142 4.40 -14.82 12.25
CA GLU A 142 3.17 -15.46 12.73
C GLU A 142 2.05 -15.57 11.69
N VAL A 143 2.26 -15.13 10.45
CA VAL A 143 1.23 -15.14 9.41
C VAL A 143 1.77 -15.74 8.13
N ASP A 144 1.40 -17.00 7.86
CA ASP A 144 1.84 -17.76 6.68
C ASP A 144 1.23 -17.24 5.35
N PHE A 145 0.20 -16.39 5.43
CA PHE A 145 -0.59 -15.93 4.27
C PHE A 145 -0.30 -14.49 3.82
N ALA A 146 0.76 -13.85 4.32
CA ALA A 146 1.09 -12.48 3.92
C ALA A 146 1.69 -12.46 2.49
N SER A 147 0.82 -12.39 1.47
CA SER A 147 1.22 -12.15 0.08
C SER A 147 1.34 -10.65 -0.20
N ASP A 148 2.27 -10.29 -1.10
CA ASP A 148 2.34 -8.92 -1.59
C ASP A 148 1.08 -8.62 -2.43
N ILE A 149 0.53 -7.40 -2.30
CA ILE A 149 -0.57 -6.96 -3.19
C ILE A 149 -0.01 -6.82 -4.61
N THR A 150 -0.58 -7.57 -5.53
CA THR A 150 -0.21 -7.56 -6.95
C THR A 150 -1.40 -7.25 -7.85
N LEU A 151 -1.08 -6.75 -9.05
CA LEU A 151 -2.00 -6.69 -10.18
C LEU A 151 -1.68 -7.85 -11.11
N SER A 152 -2.71 -8.60 -11.52
CA SER A 152 -2.58 -9.71 -12.47
C SER A 152 -3.13 -9.34 -13.85
N ALA A 153 -2.50 -9.83 -14.92
CA ALA A 153 -3.04 -9.67 -16.27
C ALA A 153 -4.43 -10.33 -16.40
N ALA A 154 -4.68 -11.38 -15.61
CA ALA A 154 -5.96 -12.07 -15.48
C ALA A 154 -6.70 -11.66 -14.20
N GLN A 155 -6.75 -10.35 -13.90
CA GLN A 155 -7.38 -9.83 -12.68
C GLN A 155 -8.89 -10.15 -12.62
N SER A 156 -9.25 -11.19 -11.88
CA SER A 156 -10.65 -11.60 -11.65
C SER A 156 -11.26 -11.03 -10.36
N VAL A 157 -10.43 -10.46 -9.50
CA VAL A 157 -10.82 -9.93 -8.19
C VAL A 157 -11.33 -8.51 -8.33
N GLU A 158 -12.51 -8.23 -7.77
CA GLU A 158 -12.96 -6.86 -7.59
C GLU A 158 -12.09 -6.23 -6.49
N ALA A 159 -11.32 -5.19 -6.84
CA ALA A 159 -10.34 -4.62 -5.94
C ALA A 159 -10.34 -3.09 -5.98
N SER A 160 -10.02 -2.46 -4.86
CA SER A 160 -9.68 -1.05 -4.81
C SER A 160 -8.43 -0.80 -3.97
N PHE A 161 -7.51 -0.01 -4.52
CA PHE A 161 -6.29 0.43 -3.84
C PHE A 161 -6.28 1.95 -3.83
N ILE A 162 -6.17 2.56 -2.66
CA ILE A 162 -6.30 4.02 -2.52
C ILE A 162 -5.16 4.53 -1.66
N VAL A 163 -4.55 5.64 -2.08
CA VAL A 163 -3.53 6.35 -1.30
C VAL A 163 -4.05 7.76 -1.02
N ASN A 164 -4.16 8.09 0.26
CA ASN A 164 -4.53 9.39 0.75
C ASN A 164 -3.35 10.05 1.45
N PHE A 165 -3.31 11.38 1.39
CA PHE A 165 -2.41 12.18 2.21
C PHE A 165 -3.19 13.04 3.19
N ILE A 166 -2.79 12.95 4.45
CA ILE A 166 -3.51 13.54 5.57
C ILE A 166 -2.58 14.43 6.38
N LYS A 167 -2.97 15.71 6.49
CA LYS A 167 -2.28 16.71 7.33
C LYS A 167 -3.03 16.89 8.65
N ARG A 168 -2.35 16.72 9.79
CA ARG A 168 -2.89 16.97 11.14
C ARG A 168 -1.88 17.73 11.99
N GLY A 169 -2.00 19.05 12.04
CA GLY A 169 -1.00 19.92 12.68
C GLY A 169 0.35 19.77 11.98
N LYS A 170 1.39 19.39 12.72
CA LYS A 170 2.73 19.07 12.17
C LYS A 170 2.86 17.64 11.65
N LYS A 171 1.89 16.75 11.91
CA LYS A 171 1.94 15.36 11.45
C LYS A 171 1.46 15.25 10.00
N ARG A 172 2.09 14.36 9.26
CA ARG A 172 1.77 14.00 7.88
C ARG A 172 1.68 12.49 7.80
N PHE A 173 0.56 12.01 7.25
CA PHE A 173 0.36 10.58 7.05
C PHE A 173 0.06 10.31 5.59
N ILE A 174 0.70 9.29 5.06
CA ILE A 174 0.26 8.59 3.87
C ILE A 174 -0.58 7.43 4.36
N VAL A 175 -1.85 7.41 3.98
CA VAL A 175 -2.79 6.37 4.39
C VAL A 175 -3.17 5.57 3.17
N CYS A 176 -2.89 4.28 3.22
CA CYS A 176 -3.24 3.34 2.19
C CYS A 176 -4.49 2.55 2.61
N GLU A 177 -5.38 2.35 1.66
CA GLU A 177 -6.58 1.53 1.80
C GLU A 177 -6.54 0.44 0.72
N GLU A 178 -6.81 -0.79 1.13
CA GLU A 178 -7.08 -1.92 0.26
C GLU A 178 -8.48 -2.45 0.54
N HIS A 179 -9.17 -2.83 -0.51
CA HIS A 179 -10.35 -3.67 -0.42
C HIS A 179 -10.30 -4.66 -1.58
N GLN A 180 -10.45 -5.95 -1.29
CA GLN A 180 -10.55 -7.00 -2.28
C GLN A 180 -11.80 -7.84 -2.04
N CYS A 181 -12.40 -8.33 -3.12
CA CYS A 181 -13.55 -9.21 -3.09
C CYS A 181 -13.46 -10.24 -4.23
N GLN A 182 -13.45 -11.53 -3.87
CA GLN A 182 -13.15 -12.65 -4.76
C GLN A 182 -14.37 -13.18 -5.55
N GLN A 183 -15.54 -12.57 -5.38
CA GLN A 183 -16.89 -12.99 -5.78
C GLN A 183 -17.14 -13.38 -7.26
N THR A 184 -16.15 -13.31 -8.15
CA THR A 184 -16.30 -13.75 -9.53
C THR A 184 -16.20 -15.26 -9.67
N PHE A 185 -15.22 -15.86 -8.99
CA PHE A 185 -14.92 -17.27 -9.13
C PHE A 185 -14.53 -17.94 -7.80
N ALA A 186 -14.47 -17.18 -6.71
CA ALA A 186 -14.21 -17.68 -5.37
C ALA A 186 -15.01 -16.86 -4.34
N ASP A 187 -15.03 -17.33 -3.10
CA ASP A 187 -15.52 -16.52 -1.98
C ASP A 187 -14.34 -15.82 -1.30
N GLY A 188 -14.63 -14.65 -0.77
CA GLY A 188 -13.80 -14.01 0.21
C GLY A 188 -13.61 -12.53 0.01
N SER A 189 -13.23 -11.86 1.09
CA SER A 189 -12.96 -10.44 1.11
C SER A 189 -11.83 -10.08 2.08
N GLY A 190 -11.15 -8.99 1.77
CA GLY A 190 -10.08 -8.42 2.58
C GLY A 190 -10.16 -6.90 2.60
N ARG A 191 -9.88 -6.27 3.75
CA ARG A 191 -9.90 -4.81 3.89
C ARG A 191 -8.83 -4.27 4.80
N ASP A 192 -7.72 -3.88 4.21
CA ASP A 192 -6.56 -3.48 4.96
C ASP A 192 -6.33 -1.97 4.91
N TYR A 193 -5.87 -1.42 6.03
CA TYR A 193 -5.55 -0.01 6.16
C TYR A 193 -4.22 0.14 6.85
N TRP A 194 -3.32 0.96 6.29
CA TRP A 194 -2.05 1.22 6.94
C TRP A 194 -1.62 2.67 6.82
N LEU A 195 -0.95 3.12 7.88
CA LEU A 195 -0.41 4.46 8.04
C LEU A 195 1.11 4.40 7.85
N ILE A 196 1.59 5.26 6.96
CA ILE A 196 3.00 5.47 6.66
C ILE A 196 3.33 6.93 6.96
N GLU A 197 4.52 7.15 7.51
CA GLU A 197 5.14 8.47 7.57
C GLU A 197 6.32 8.50 6.60
N TYR A 198 6.53 9.63 5.95
CA TYR A 198 7.76 9.93 5.23
C TYR A 198 8.54 10.95 6.04
N LYS A 199 9.75 10.59 6.48
CA LYS A 199 10.60 11.46 7.29
C LYS A 199 12.05 11.00 7.18
N ASN A 200 13.00 11.95 7.23
CA ASN A 200 14.43 11.66 7.11
C ASN A 200 14.70 10.79 5.87
N ASN A 201 14.09 11.18 4.76
CA ASN A 201 14.25 10.58 3.45
C ASN A 201 13.75 9.13 3.34
N ARG A 202 12.90 8.66 4.27
CA ARG A 202 12.49 7.25 4.35
C ARG A 202 11.01 7.08 4.68
N PHE A 203 10.37 6.13 3.99
CA PHE A 203 9.06 5.61 4.39
C PHE A 203 9.18 4.73 5.64
N SER A 204 8.29 4.94 6.60
CA SER A 204 8.17 4.12 7.81
C SER A 204 6.71 3.77 8.09
N TYR A 205 6.43 2.49 8.28
CA TYR A 205 5.14 2.07 8.84
C TYR A 205 4.99 2.63 10.25
N ILE A 206 3.82 3.20 10.51
CA ILE A 206 3.40 3.66 11.84
C ILE A 206 2.44 2.64 12.45
N SER A 207 1.48 2.17 11.65
CA SER A 207 0.46 1.25 12.11
C SER A 207 -0.28 0.61 10.94
N SER A 208 -0.91 -0.54 11.19
CA SER A 208 -1.79 -1.20 10.25
C SER A 208 -3.02 -1.74 10.99
N PHE A 209 -4.18 -1.67 10.36
CA PHE A 209 -5.41 -2.36 10.73
C PHE A 209 -5.65 -3.38 9.63
N THR A 210 -5.37 -4.64 9.95
CA THR A 210 -5.15 -5.67 8.93
C THR A 210 -5.97 -6.90 9.22
N GLN A 211 -6.57 -7.51 8.20
CA GLN A 211 -7.19 -8.82 8.29
C GLN A 211 -6.11 -9.88 8.47
N THR A 212 -6.15 -10.58 9.60
CA THR A 212 -5.17 -11.61 9.98
C THR A 212 -5.77 -13.01 10.12
N GLY A 213 -7.09 -13.14 9.95
CA GLY A 213 -7.81 -14.40 10.04
C GLY A 213 -9.14 -14.30 9.31
N GLY A 214 -9.67 -15.46 8.94
CA GLY A 214 -10.83 -15.59 8.07
C GLY A 214 -10.48 -15.36 6.59
N GLY A 215 -11.51 -15.13 5.79
CA GLY A 215 -11.34 -14.93 4.35
C GLY A 215 -12.67 -14.96 3.63
N SER A 216 -13.49 -15.96 3.95
CA SER A 216 -14.88 -16.12 3.51
C SER A 216 -15.88 -15.92 4.66
N SER A 217 -15.46 -16.22 5.88
CA SER A 217 -16.18 -15.98 7.14
C SER A 217 -15.16 -15.71 8.26
N ASP A 218 -15.66 -15.43 9.47
CA ASP A 218 -14.89 -15.38 10.72
C ASP A 218 -13.73 -14.37 10.66
N PHE A 219 -14.01 -13.18 10.12
CA PHE A 219 -12.99 -12.17 9.91
C PHE A 219 -12.34 -11.71 11.21
N VAL A 220 -11.02 -11.74 11.25
CA VAL A 220 -10.20 -11.23 12.36
C VAL A 220 -9.37 -10.06 11.90
N TYR A 221 -9.52 -8.92 12.56
CA TYR A 221 -8.75 -7.71 12.27
C TYR A 221 -7.85 -7.33 13.44
N THR A 222 -6.56 -7.28 13.14
CA THR A 222 -5.49 -6.98 14.10
C THR A 222 -4.89 -5.61 13.80
N VAL A 223 -4.69 -4.83 14.86
CA VAL A 223 -3.91 -3.61 14.81
C VAL A 223 -2.47 -3.88 15.21
N PHE A 224 -1.57 -3.58 14.28
CA PHE A 224 -0.13 -3.51 14.53
C PHE A 224 0.27 -2.05 14.73
N THR A 225 1.07 -1.76 15.75
CA THR A 225 1.80 -0.48 15.83
C THR A 225 3.27 -0.75 15.68
N VAL A 226 3.95 0.09 14.92
CA VAL A 226 5.34 -0.12 14.51
C VAL A 226 6.19 1.02 15.05
N LYS A 227 7.37 0.68 15.57
CA LYS A 227 8.39 1.65 15.95
C LYS A 227 9.75 1.13 15.50
N ASN A 228 10.50 1.96 14.77
CA ASN A 228 11.82 1.60 14.23
C ASN A 228 11.79 0.28 13.43
N GLY A 229 10.76 0.09 12.60
CA GLY A 229 10.59 -1.10 11.76
C GLY A 229 10.12 -2.37 12.49
N LYS A 230 9.91 -2.32 13.81
CA LYS A 230 9.49 -3.49 14.61
C LYS A 230 8.08 -3.32 15.18
N THR A 231 7.34 -4.42 15.27
CA THR A 231 6.06 -4.47 15.99
C THR A 231 6.28 -4.06 17.44
N LYS A 232 5.63 -2.97 17.85
CA LYS A 232 5.57 -2.54 19.25
C LYS A 232 4.35 -3.12 19.96
N THR A 233 3.21 -3.12 19.30
CA THR A 233 1.98 -3.71 19.83
C THR A 233 1.25 -4.47 18.74
N LYS A 234 0.65 -5.60 19.13
CA LYS A 234 -0.28 -6.39 18.33
C LYS A 234 -1.56 -6.55 19.14
N GLN A 235 -2.70 -6.18 18.59
CA GLN A 235 -3.98 -6.31 19.28
C GLN A 235 -5.12 -6.59 18.31
N VAL A 236 -5.89 -7.65 18.55
CA VAL A 236 -7.12 -7.93 17.82
C VAL A 236 -8.16 -6.89 18.16
N TYR A 237 -8.54 -6.07 17.18
CA TYR A 237 -9.52 -5.00 17.36
C TYR A 237 -10.94 -5.50 17.09
N TYR A 238 -11.12 -6.39 16.13
CA TYR A 238 -12.40 -7.00 15.78
C TYR A 238 -12.17 -8.45 15.42
N SER A 239 -13.14 -9.30 15.76
CA SER A 239 -13.11 -10.71 15.43
C SER A 239 -14.53 -11.25 15.39
N GLU A 240 -14.85 -11.97 14.33
CA GLU A 240 -16.04 -12.82 14.23
C GLU A 240 -15.76 -14.24 14.71
N ASP A 241 -14.48 -14.63 14.78
CA ASP A 241 -14.06 -15.93 15.30
C ASP A 241 -14.44 -16.08 16.78
N THR A 242 -15.26 -17.09 17.06
CA THR A 242 -15.72 -17.44 18.40
C THR A 242 -14.59 -17.79 19.38
N ASN A 243 -13.44 -18.25 18.87
CA ASN A 243 -12.27 -18.62 19.67
C ASN A 243 -11.35 -17.44 19.99
N GLN A 244 -11.48 -16.32 19.29
CA GLN A 244 -10.65 -15.15 19.47
C GLN A 244 -11.50 -13.89 19.67
N LYS A 245 -11.49 -13.33 20.88
CA LYS A 245 -12.28 -12.12 21.16
C LYS A 245 -11.55 -10.86 20.69
N GLY A 246 -12.21 -10.09 19.83
CA GLY A 246 -11.77 -8.74 19.48
C GLY A 246 -12.02 -7.73 20.60
N LYS A 247 -11.21 -6.67 20.67
CA LYS A 247 -11.39 -5.56 21.62
C LYS A 247 -12.74 -4.86 21.47
N TYR A 248 -13.25 -4.77 20.25
CA TYR A 248 -14.52 -4.14 19.93
C TYR A 248 -15.47 -5.14 19.28
N ARG A 249 -16.76 -5.02 19.62
CA ARG A 249 -17.82 -5.94 19.17
C ARG A 249 -18.13 -5.84 17.67
N THR A 250 -17.93 -4.67 17.06
CA THR A 250 -18.26 -4.45 15.65
C THR A 250 -17.08 -3.88 14.87
N TYR A 251 -16.97 -4.27 13.61
CA TYR A 251 -15.98 -3.75 12.68
C TYR A 251 -16.01 -2.22 12.61
N ASP A 252 -17.20 -1.63 12.45
CA ASP A 252 -17.41 -0.18 12.40
C ASP A 252 -16.81 0.55 13.60
N THR A 253 -16.99 -0.01 14.80
CA THR A 253 -16.44 0.58 16.02
C THR A 253 -14.92 0.43 16.03
N ALA A 254 -14.42 -0.75 15.67
CA ALA A 254 -13.00 -1.04 15.61
C ALA A 254 -12.24 -0.09 14.68
N ILE A 255 -12.70 0.09 13.45
CA ILE A 255 -12.03 0.94 12.46
C ILE A 255 -12.13 2.43 12.81
N LYS A 256 -13.27 2.89 13.35
CA LYS A 256 -13.40 4.27 13.87
C LYS A 256 -12.39 4.51 14.99
N LYS A 257 -12.30 3.60 15.96
CA LYS A 257 -11.37 3.71 17.09
C LYS A 257 -9.90 3.65 16.64
N TYR A 258 -9.59 2.87 15.61
CA TYR A 258 -8.26 2.85 15.00
C TYR A 258 -7.86 4.22 14.46
N PHE A 259 -8.71 4.86 13.64
CA PHE A 259 -8.39 6.16 13.05
C PHE A 259 -8.48 7.35 14.04
N GLU A 260 -9.37 7.27 15.03
CA GLU A 260 -9.48 8.25 16.12
C GLU A 260 -8.15 8.42 16.88
N LYS A 261 -7.41 7.32 17.10
CA LYS A 261 -6.07 7.34 17.74
C LYS A 261 -5.08 8.27 17.04
N TYR A 262 -5.24 8.47 15.73
CA TYR A 262 -4.38 9.33 14.92
C TYR A 262 -5.02 10.69 14.60
N ASN A 263 -6.16 11.03 15.23
CA ASN A 263 -6.96 12.20 14.93
C ASN A 263 -7.35 12.29 13.45
N ILE A 264 -7.62 11.13 12.83
CA ILE A 264 -8.08 11.02 11.46
C ILE A 264 -9.59 10.79 11.50
N LYS A 265 -10.35 11.78 11.02
CA LYS A 265 -11.80 11.67 10.89
C LYS A 265 -12.15 10.93 9.61
N LEU A 266 -12.95 9.88 9.74
CA LEU A 266 -13.52 9.16 8.62
C LEU A 266 -14.62 9.98 7.94
N ASN A 267 -14.87 9.71 6.67
CA ASN A 267 -16.00 10.30 5.97
C ASN A 267 -17.31 9.85 6.66
N ARG A 268 -18.16 10.82 7.04
CA ARG A 268 -19.45 10.55 7.73
C ARG A 268 -20.39 9.67 6.92
N ASN A 269 -20.25 9.68 5.59
CA ASN A 269 -21.03 8.87 4.67
C ASN A 269 -20.37 7.54 4.31
N ALA A 270 -19.17 7.25 4.85
CA ALA A 270 -18.52 5.97 4.67
C ALA A 270 -19.46 4.87 5.18
N ARG A 271 -19.80 3.93 4.29
CA ARG A 271 -20.48 2.70 4.68
C ARG A 271 -19.42 1.62 4.73
N PHE A 272 -19.33 0.97 5.87
CA PHE A 272 -18.38 -0.10 6.12
C PHE A 272 -18.86 -1.45 5.56
N ASN A 273 -20.06 -1.53 4.98
CA ASN A 273 -20.69 -2.77 4.51
C ASN A 273 -21.03 -2.80 3.01
N VAL A 274 -20.30 -2.12 2.12
CA VAL A 274 -20.72 -2.02 0.71
C VAL A 274 -19.61 -2.42 -0.27
N GLU A 275 -20.05 -3.11 -1.31
CA GLU A 275 -19.38 -3.53 -2.56
C GLU A 275 -18.24 -2.62 -3.03
N VAL A 276 -17.33 -3.20 -3.81
CA VAL A 276 -16.23 -2.53 -4.53
C VAL A 276 -16.72 -1.52 -5.60
N SER A 277 -18.00 -1.13 -5.56
CA SER A 277 -18.70 -0.27 -6.52
C SER A 277 -18.29 1.21 -6.46
N GLY A 278 -17.00 1.52 -6.24
CA GLY A 278 -16.35 2.80 -6.54
C GLY A 278 -16.97 4.06 -5.91
N LYS A 279 -17.97 3.91 -5.02
CA LYS A 279 -18.84 5.01 -4.60
C LYS A 279 -18.53 5.55 -3.23
N ARG A 280 -17.70 4.91 -2.39
CA ARG A 280 -17.39 5.41 -1.03
C ARG A 280 -15.98 5.01 -0.59
N ILE A 281 -15.12 5.99 -0.47
CA ILE A 281 -13.75 5.88 0.05
C ILE A 281 -13.81 6.24 1.53
N LEU A 282 -13.19 5.44 2.40
CA LEU A 282 -13.27 5.63 3.86
C LEU A 282 -12.79 7.02 4.29
N LEU A 283 -11.78 7.55 3.56
CA LEU A 283 -11.08 8.78 3.88
C LEU A 283 -11.32 9.93 2.89
N ALA A 284 -12.15 9.79 1.85
CA ALA A 284 -12.42 10.91 0.93
C ALA A 284 -13.34 11.95 1.58
N ASP A 285 -12.76 12.93 2.27
CA ASP A 285 -13.38 14.21 2.65
C ASP A 285 -12.51 15.34 2.07
N LYS A 286 -13.04 16.54 1.86
CA LYS A 286 -12.35 17.75 1.36
C LYS A 286 -11.05 18.08 2.11
N ARG A 287 -10.86 17.54 3.32
CA ARG A 287 -9.70 17.72 4.20
C ARG A 287 -8.56 16.74 3.97
N ASN A 288 -8.76 15.70 3.15
CA ASN A 288 -7.78 14.69 2.84
C ASN A 288 -7.52 14.71 1.33
N ALA A 289 -6.25 14.72 0.93
CA ALA A 289 -5.90 14.72 -0.49
C ALA A 289 -5.76 13.27 -0.95
N GLN A 290 -6.72 12.77 -1.73
CA GLN A 290 -6.55 11.50 -2.44
C GLN A 290 -5.48 11.69 -3.52
N LEU A 291 -4.37 10.98 -3.39
CA LEU A 291 -3.23 11.08 -4.30
C LEU A 291 -3.36 10.11 -5.47
N PHE A 292 -3.86 8.91 -5.17
CA PHE A 292 -4.01 7.81 -6.12
C PHE A 292 -5.19 6.93 -5.71
N SER A 293 -5.86 6.36 -6.71
CA SER A 293 -6.78 5.25 -6.56
C SER A 293 -6.80 4.37 -7.80
N PHE A 294 -6.85 3.08 -7.59
CA PHE A 294 -7.18 2.06 -8.57
C PHE A 294 -8.49 1.38 -8.16
N TYR A 295 -9.33 1.08 -9.13
CA TYR A 295 -10.54 0.29 -8.97
C TYR A 295 -10.60 -0.73 -10.09
N ASN A 296 -10.67 -2.02 -9.75
CA ASN A 296 -11.13 -3.07 -10.64
C ASN A 296 -12.52 -3.50 -10.19
N LYS A 297 -13.50 -3.46 -11.09
CA LYS A 297 -14.87 -3.85 -10.80
C LYS A 297 -15.42 -4.77 -11.87
N ARG A 298 -16.26 -5.69 -11.46
CA ARG A 298 -17.13 -6.42 -12.38
C ARG A 298 -18.27 -5.49 -12.78
N ILE A 299 -18.58 -5.43 -14.07
CA ILE A 299 -19.61 -4.53 -14.63
C ILE A 299 -20.75 -5.26 -15.30
N LYS A 300 -20.57 -6.54 -15.61
CA LYS A 300 -21.61 -7.44 -16.11
C LYS A 300 -21.18 -8.87 -15.87
N ASP A 301 -22.13 -9.73 -15.55
CA ASP A 301 -21.98 -11.18 -15.45
C ASP A 301 -23.09 -11.88 -16.27
N ASP A 302 -22.70 -12.95 -16.95
CA ASP A 302 -23.60 -13.94 -17.54
C ASP A 302 -23.11 -15.30 -17.07
N TRP A 303 -23.43 -15.64 -15.83
CA TRP A 303 -22.96 -16.87 -15.15
C TRP A 303 -23.35 -18.14 -15.92
N LYS A 304 -24.48 -18.11 -16.64
CA LYS A 304 -24.92 -19.24 -17.49
C LYS A 304 -23.98 -19.50 -18.66
N LYS A 305 -23.30 -18.46 -19.15
CA LYS A 305 -22.30 -18.55 -20.23
C LYS A 305 -20.87 -18.47 -19.73
N GLY A 306 -20.68 -18.37 -18.41
CA GLY A 306 -19.37 -18.15 -17.78
C GLY A 306 -18.71 -16.85 -18.22
N VAL A 307 -19.46 -15.81 -18.62
CA VAL A 307 -18.88 -14.55 -19.15
C VAL A 307 -18.91 -13.46 -18.09
N TYR A 308 -17.73 -12.95 -17.72
CA TYR A 308 -17.57 -11.89 -16.73
C TYR A 308 -16.86 -10.69 -17.34
N LYS A 309 -17.52 -9.54 -17.34
CA LYS A 309 -16.96 -8.30 -17.88
C LYS A 309 -16.43 -7.43 -16.75
N PHE A 310 -15.19 -6.98 -16.89
CA PHE A 310 -14.51 -6.13 -15.92
C PHE A 310 -14.21 -4.73 -16.46
N CYS A 311 -14.01 -3.81 -15.53
CA CYS A 311 -13.50 -2.47 -15.78
C CYS A 311 -12.49 -2.06 -14.72
N ALA A 312 -11.26 -1.80 -15.14
CA ALA A 312 -10.22 -1.20 -14.32
C ALA A 312 -10.13 0.30 -14.59
N THR A 313 -10.08 1.10 -13.54
CA THR A 313 -9.92 2.56 -13.59
C THR A 313 -8.87 3.04 -12.60
N VAL A 314 -7.91 3.81 -13.10
CA VAL A 314 -6.97 4.57 -12.28
C VAL A 314 -7.35 6.04 -12.27
N LYS A 315 -7.36 6.63 -11.08
CA LYS A 315 -7.40 8.08 -10.88
C LYS A 315 -6.19 8.45 -10.04
N GLY A 316 -5.34 9.33 -10.54
CA GLY A 316 -4.24 9.90 -9.79
C GLY A 316 -4.24 11.41 -10.00
N LEU A 317 -3.61 12.13 -9.08
CA LEU A 317 -3.19 13.49 -9.40
C LEU A 317 -2.14 13.40 -10.53
N ASP A 318 -2.25 14.30 -11.51
CA ASP A 318 -1.16 14.61 -12.45
C ASP A 318 -0.68 16.04 -12.17
N ASN A 319 -0.55 16.38 -10.89
CA ASN A 319 -0.31 17.75 -10.45
C ASN A 319 1.18 18.10 -10.55
N LEU A 320 1.79 17.86 -11.70
CA LEU A 320 3.17 18.24 -12.03
C LEU A 320 3.29 19.74 -12.40
N LYS A 321 2.43 20.60 -11.82
CA LYS A 321 2.41 22.04 -12.08
C LYS A 321 3.56 22.73 -11.36
#